data_AF-A0A969Z530-F1
#
_entry.id   AF-A0A969Z530-F1
#
_cell.length_a   1.000
_cell.length_b   1.000
_cell.length_c   1.000
_cell.angle_alpha   90.00
_cell.angle_beta   90.00
_cell.angle_gamma   90.00
#
_symmetry.space_group_name_H-M   'P 1'
#
loop_
_entity.id
_entity.type
_entity.pdbx_description
1 polymer ?
#
loop_
_entity_poly.entity_id
_entity_poly.type
_entity_poly.pdbx_seq_one_letter_code
_entity_poly.pdbx_strand_id
1 'polypeptide(L)'
;MKTIDYLKSRGSFKIKYLDENEIYEGTINVDDNSLKTDLFKYIIDNEENSVFSYKTKIGNSTNSVDILILEKNITLYFEDVNEEIYFKYHYNGNDTFKNIKYENHLTPENIYFQFYYKSAEHKVNGTISNRIINGLKKYPVADCYSQDGYIEDYNFFRNIFFYKFLKKYNLVDYNIVCCVPAHTASVLNNGPLALMINEICDNSTYIDGSQFLIRNKPIPAQKTQSKRFEETHMDSIKINGDVKGKKIILIDDITTSGSSLRACKKILLNAGASSVICFAFSKSS
;
A
#
# COMPACT_ATOMS: atom_id res chain seq x y z
N MET A 1 -7.30 8.43 -13.50
CA MET A 1 -6.60 8.31 -12.20
C MET A 1 -6.02 9.64 -11.91
N LYS A 2 -6.10 10.12 -10.69
CA LYS A 2 -5.39 11.33 -10.30
C LYS A 2 -4.18 10.88 -9.47
N THR A 3 -3.00 10.77 -10.08
CA THR A 3 -1.72 10.62 -9.34
C THR A 3 -1.24 12.01 -8.96
N ILE A 4 -0.73 12.23 -7.74
CA ILE A 4 -0.23 13.55 -7.37
C ILE A 4 0.84 13.94 -8.39
N ASP A 5 0.58 15.03 -9.09
CA ASP A 5 1.53 15.69 -9.96
C ASP A 5 2.45 16.49 -9.06
N TYR A 6 3.53 15.87 -8.60
CA TYR A 6 4.52 16.54 -7.76
C TYR A 6 5.11 17.75 -8.49
N LEU A 7 5.14 17.78 -9.83
CA LEU A 7 5.67 18.90 -10.62
C LEU A 7 4.68 20.06 -10.78
N LYS A 8 3.38 19.83 -10.58
CA LYS A 8 2.36 20.90 -10.57
C LYS A 8 1.89 21.27 -9.15
N SER A 9 2.12 20.44 -8.16
CA SER A 9 1.77 20.72 -6.75
C SER A 9 2.48 21.98 -6.24
N ARG A 10 1.72 22.90 -5.62
CA ARG A 10 2.21 24.21 -5.13
C ARG A 10 1.56 24.54 -3.78
N GLY A 11 2.23 25.31 -2.94
CA GLY A 11 1.75 25.68 -1.61
C GLY A 11 2.87 26.06 -0.64
N SER A 12 2.59 25.94 0.65
CA SER A 12 3.58 26.09 1.71
C SER A 12 3.28 25.17 2.89
N PHE A 13 4.31 24.92 3.70
CA PHE A 13 4.21 24.12 4.91
C PHE A 13 4.84 24.85 6.08
N LYS A 14 4.27 24.74 7.27
CA LYS A 14 4.99 25.04 8.51
C LYS A 14 5.57 23.76 9.07
N ILE A 15 6.85 23.78 9.39
CA ILE A 15 7.57 22.65 9.96
C ILE A 15 8.34 23.04 11.21
N LYS A 16 8.59 22.06 12.07
CA LYS A 16 9.63 22.11 13.10
C LYS A 16 10.68 21.05 12.84
N TYR A 17 11.93 21.38 13.08
CA TYR A 17 13.02 20.42 12.95
C TYR A 17 14.10 20.66 14.02
N LEU A 18 14.81 19.60 14.37
CA LEU A 18 15.94 19.66 15.30
C LEU A 18 17.24 19.74 14.50
N ASP A 19 18.05 20.75 14.76
CA ASP A 19 19.40 20.87 14.22
C ASP A 19 20.36 21.26 15.34
N GLU A 20 21.48 20.54 15.48
CA GLU A 20 22.48 20.76 16.54
C GLU A 20 21.92 20.89 17.99
N ASN A 21 20.85 20.16 18.31
CA ASN A 21 20.07 20.21 19.58
C ASN A 21 19.20 21.46 19.80
N GLU A 22 19.02 22.29 18.77
CA GLU A 22 18.10 23.42 18.79
C GLU A 22 16.87 23.15 17.92
N ILE A 23 15.70 23.58 18.40
CA ILE A 23 14.44 23.44 17.66
C ILE A 23 14.23 24.68 16.81
N TYR A 24 14.14 24.48 15.51
CA TYR A 24 13.84 25.50 14.53
C TYR A 24 12.40 25.36 14.05
N GLU A 25 11.73 26.49 13.80
CA GLU A 25 10.43 26.56 13.14
C GLU A 25 10.58 27.36 11.85
N GLY A 26 10.04 26.81 10.76
CA GLY A 26 10.20 27.41 9.45
C GLY A 26 8.99 27.20 8.57
N THR A 27 8.89 28.03 7.53
CA THR A 27 7.95 27.84 6.42
C THR A 27 8.70 27.40 5.19
N ILE A 28 8.36 26.23 4.64
CA ILE A 28 8.87 25.77 3.34
C ILE A 28 7.85 26.17 2.27
N ASN A 29 8.28 27.03 1.35
CA ASN A 29 7.49 27.38 0.17
C ASN A 29 7.77 26.40 -0.97
N VAL A 30 6.75 26.13 -1.75
CA VAL A 30 6.82 25.19 -2.88
C VAL A 30 7.01 25.96 -4.18
N ASP A 31 8.27 26.06 -4.60
CA ASP A 31 8.68 26.60 -5.90
C ASP A 31 9.19 25.50 -6.84
N ASP A 32 9.44 25.82 -8.12
CA ASP A 32 9.88 24.86 -9.14
C ASP A 32 11.18 24.11 -8.81
N ASN A 33 12.02 24.65 -7.91
CA ASN A 33 13.24 24.00 -7.46
C ASN A 33 12.96 23.01 -6.33
N SER A 34 12.08 23.36 -5.40
CA SER A 34 11.67 22.50 -4.27
C SER A 34 11.00 21.21 -4.72
N LEU A 35 10.23 21.22 -5.83
CA LEU A 35 9.54 20.04 -6.37
C LEU A 35 10.47 18.93 -6.81
N LYS A 36 11.71 19.31 -7.15
CA LYS A 36 12.75 18.40 -7.61
C LYS A 36 13.48 17.74 -6.45
N THR A 37 13.17 18.12 -5.21
CA THR A 37 13.79 17.57 -4.02
C THR A 37 12.95 16.43 -3.45
N ASP A 38 13.62 15.40 -2.93
CA ASP A 38 12.92 14.31 -2.24
C ASP A 38 12.26 14.79 -0.95
N LEU A 39 12.83 15.79 -0.28
CA LEU A 39 12.23 16.44 0.89
C LEU A 39 10.77 16.84 0.63
N PHE A 40 10.49 17.49 -0.50
CA PHE A 40 9.13 17.90 -0.83
C PHE A 40 8.17 16.71 -1.00
N LYS A 41 8.62 15.62 -1.64
CA LYS A 41 7.83 14.38 -1.76
C LYS A 41 7.51 13.80 -0.39
N TYR A 42 8.50 13.73 0.51
CA TYR A 42 8.30 13.28 1.89
C TYR A 42 7.27 14.13 2.62
N ILE A 43 7.33 15.46 2.52
CA ILE A 43 6.35 16.33 3.20
C ILE A 43 4.95 16.17 2.58
N ILE A 44 4.81 15.97 1.26
CA ILE A 44 3.52 15.65 0.62
C ILE A 44 2.96 14.30 1.08
N ASP A 45 3.80 13.29 1.26
CA ASP A 45 3.35 11.95 1.59
C ASP A 45 2.98 11.78 3.07
N ASN A 46 3.47 12.67 3.96
CA ASN A 46 3.22 12.65 5.40
C ASN A 46 2.07 13.60 5.82
N GLU A 47 1.40 13.30 6.94
CA GLU A 47 0.25 14.06 7.45
C GLU A 47 0.66 15.23 8.36
N GLU A 48 -0.23 16.20 8.58
CA GLU A 48 -0.02 17.20 9.63
C GLU A 48 0.11 16.52 10.99
N ASN A 49 1.02 17.03 11.82
CA ASN A 49 1.44 16.51 13.12
C ASN A 49 2.22 15.18 13.09
N SER A 50 2.61 14.68 11.91
CA SER A 50 3.53 13.54 11.80
C SER A 50 5.00 13.99 11.81
N VAL A 51 5.87 13.10 12.32
CA VAL A 51 7.33 13.28 12.33
C VAL A 51 7.96 12.27 11.38
N PHE A 52 8.85 12.73 10.49
CA PHE A 52 9.63 11.85 9.63
C PHE A 52 11.12 12.23 9.64
N SER A 53 12.01 11.25 9.52
CA SER A 53 13.45 11.48 9.42
C SER A 53 13.87 11.69 7.96
N TYR A 54 14.45 12.85 7.66
CA TYR A 54 15.01 13.16 6.35
C TYR A 54 16.54 13.05 6.37
N LYS A 55 17.10 12.28 5.44
CA LYS A 55 18.55 12.08 5.31
C LYS A 55 19.10 12.84 4.11
N THR A 56 20.18 13.58 4.34
CA THR A 56 20.90 14.30 3.27
C THR A 56 22.34 13.79 3.21
N LYS A 57 22.91 13.79 2.01
CA LYS A 57 24.31 13.43 1.78
C LYS A 57 25.06 14.65 1.26
N ILE A 58 26.04 15.12 2.02
CA ILE A 58 26.91 16.24 1.63
C ILE A 58 28.34 15.69 1.58
N GLY A 59 28.84 15.45 0.37
CA GLY A 59 30.12 14.76 0.17
C GLY A 59 30.09 13.33 0.73
N ASN A 60 30.97 13.03 1.69
CA ASN A 60 31.07 11.70 2.32
C ASN A 60 30.29 11.58 3.64
N SER A 61 29.71 12.66 4.16
CA SER A 61 28.90 12.62 5.38
C SER A 61 27.41 12.47 5.06
N THR A 62 26.71 11.69 5.91
CA THR A 62 25.26 11.56 5.87
C THR A 62 24.71 12.18 7.14
N ASN A 63 23.85 13.18 6.99
CA ASN A 63 23.17 13.85 8.09
C ASN A 63 21.69 13.43 8.08
N SER A 64 21.09 13.30 9.26
CA SER A 64 19.68 12.96 9.43
C SER A 64 19.03 14.00 10.33
N VAL A 65 17.86 14.49 9.93
CA VAL A 65 17.07 15.47 10.69
C VAL A 65 15.64 14.95 10.79
N ASP A 66 15.06 15.02 11.99
CA ASP A 66 13.66 14.74 12.22
C ASP A 66 12.82 16.00 11.98
N ILE A 67 11.79 15.87 11.15
CA ILE A 67 10.93 16.96 10.71
C ILE A 67 9.49 16.67 11.16
N LEU A 68 8.93 17.57 11.97
CA LEU A 68 7.53 17.61 12.34
C LEU A 68 6.77 18.54 11.39
N ILE A 69 5.73 18.03 10.73
CA ILE A 69 4.81 18.84 9.92
C ILE A 69 3.78 19.46 10.85
N LEU A 70 3.64 20.78 10.88
CA LEU A 70 2.64 21.46 11.72
C LEU A 70 1.37 21.81 10.95
N GLU A 71 1.54 22.31 9.73
CA GLU A 71 0.44 22.83 8.91
C GLU A 71 0.79 22.64 7.43
N LYS A 72 -0.19 22.16 6.64
CA LYS A 72 -0.03 21.72 5.26
C LYS A 72 -1.03 22.44 4.36
N ASN A 73 -0.63 23.63 3.91
CA ASN A 73 -1.42 24.47 3.02
C ASN A 73 -1.01 24.24 1.55
N ILE A 74 -1.39 23.09 0.99
CA ILE A 74 -1.04 22.70 -0.38
C ILE A 74 -2.25 22.59 -1.29
N THR A 75 -2.11 23.09 -2.51
CA THR A 75 -2.96 22.69 -3.63
C THR A 75 -2.33 21.48 -4.34
N LEU A 76 -2.95 20.31 -4.17
CA LEU A 76 -2.53 19.10 -4.87
C LEU A 76 -3.09 19.11 -6.29
N TYR A 77 -2.17 19.04 -7.26
CA TYR A 77 -2.53 18.78 -8.65
C TYR A 77 -2.35 17.31 -8.90
N PHE A 78 -3.14 16.79 -9.82
CA PHE A 78 -3.08 15.38 -10.13
C PHE A 78 -2.91 15.17 -11.63
N GLU A 79 -1.93 14.37 -12.03
CA GLU A 79 -1.82 13.87 -13.38
C GLU A 79 -2.94 12.87 -13.62
N ASP A 80 -3.70 13.11 -14.68
CA ASP A 80 -4.68 12.16 -15.14
C ASP A 80 -3.97 10.97 -15.79
N VAL A 81 -3.66 9.92 -15.03
CA VAL A 81 -3.31 8.64 -15.66
C VAL A 81 -4.57 8.13 -16.32
N ASN A 82 -4.55 8.04 -17.65
CA ASN A 82 -5.63 7.47 -18.43
C ASN A 82 -5.84 6.02 -17.96
N GLU A 83 -6.92 5.85 -17.21
CA GLU A 83 -7.32 4.60 -16.61
C GLU A 83 -8.03 3.67 -17.61
N GLU A 84 -8.55 4.21 -18.72
CA GLU A 84 -9.34 3.45 -19.70
C GLU A 84 -8.53 2.31 -20.33
N ILE A 85 -7.23 2.50 -20.53
CA ILE A 85 -6.31 1.47 -21.05
C ILE A 85 -6.19 0.28 -20.08
N TYR A 86 -6.37 0.54 -18.78
CA TYR A 86 -6.27 -0.45 -17.71
C TYR A 86 -7.62 -1.10 -17.35
N PHE A 87 -8.75 -0.60 -17.87
CA PHE A 87 -10.11 -1.05 -17.51
C PHE A 87 -10.91 -1.71 -18.63
N LYS A 88 -10.30 -2.00 -19.79
CA LYS A 88 -10.96 -2.75 -20.88
C LYS A 88 -11.12 -4.24 -20.54
N TYR A 89 -11.99 -4.60 -19.61
CA TYR A 89 -12.57 -5.94 -19.53
C TYR A 89 -14.00 -5.91 -18.99
N HIS A 90 -14.88 -6.63 -19.68
CA HIS A 90 -16.31 -6.71 -19.41
C HIS A 90 -16.59 -7.33 -18.04
N TYR A 91 -17.34 -6.58 -17.24
CA TYR A 91 -17.90 -6.99 -15.97
C TYR A 91 -18.97 -8.07 -16.18
N ASN A 92 -18.85 -9.19 -15.46
CA ASN A 92 -19.95 -10.13 -15.28
C ASN A 92 -20.61 -9.82 -13.93
N GLY A 93 -21.88 -9.40 -13.96
CA GLY A 93 -22.64 -8.90 -12.79
C GLY A 93 -22.80 -9.84 -11.60
N ASN A 94 -22.39 -11.11 -11.75
CA ASN A 94 -22.52 -12.14 -10.72
C ASN A 94 -21.22 -12.45 -9.96
N ASP A 95 -20.16 -11.64 -10.11
CA ASP A 95 -18.90 -11.88 -9.41
C ASP A 95 -18.78 -11.06 -8.10
N THR A 96 -18.26 -11.71 -7.05
CA THR A 96 -17.85 -11.11 -5.77
C THR A 96 -16.71 -10.10 -5.92
N PHE A 97 -16.06 -10.03 -7.08
CA PHE A 97 -15.02 -9.03 -7.36
C PHE A 97 -15.62 -7.69 -7.81
N LYS A 98 -15.28 -6.62 -7.09
CA LYS A 98 -15.74 -5.25 -7.38
C LYS A 98 -14.58 -4.30 -7.59
N ASN A 99 -14.63 -3.49 -8.64
CA ASN A 99 -13.56 -2.51 -8.88
C ASN A 99 -13.86 -1.21 -8.13
N ILE A 100 -12.96 -0.77 -7.25
CA ILE A 100 -13.19 0.41 -6.39
C ILE A 100 -13.43 1.71 -7.15
N LYS A 101 -13.10 1.77 -8.44
CA LYS A 101 -13.46 2.91 -9.29
C LYS A 101 -14.97 3.14 -9.38
N TYR A 102 -15.75 2.06 -9.45
CA TYR A 102 -17.20 2.10 -9.68
C TYR A 102 -18.03 1.96 -8.41
N GLU A 103 -17.37 1.72 -7.27
CA GLU A 103 -18.04 1.46 -5.99
C GLU A 103 -18.04 2.71 -5.10
N ASN A 104 -19.21 3.01 -4.53
CA ASN A 104 -19.39 4.11 -3.58
C ASN A 104 -19.39 3.64 -2.11
N HIS A 105 -19.65 2.35 -1.87
CA HIS A 105 -19.69 1.75 -0.54
C HIS A 105 -19.01 0.37 -0.57
N LEU A 106 -18.50 -0.05 0.59
CA LEU A 106 -17.91 -1.38 0.76
C LEU A 106 -18.86 -2.28 1.54
N THR A 107 -18.89 -3.55 1.14
CA THR A 107 -19.58 -4.61 1.87
C THR A 107 -18.62 -5.79 2.09
N PRO A 108 -18.66 -6.46 3.25
CA PRO A 108 -17.71 -7.52 3.56
C PRO A 108 -17.75 -8.70 2.58
N GLU A 109 -18.86 -8.93 1.88
CA GLU A 109 -19.07 -10.08 0.98
C GLU A 109 -18.19 -10.00 -0.28
N ASN A 110 -17.79 -8.80 -0.68
CA ASN A 110 -17.06 -8.56 -1.91
C ASN A 110 -15.53 -8.55 -1.69
N ILE A 111 -14.80 -8.82 -2.76
CA ILE A 111 -13.37 -8.57 -2.87
C ILE A 111 -13.17 -7.36 -3.77
N TYR A 112 -12.59 -6.30 -3.21
CA TYR A 112 -12.36 -5.07 -3.92
C TYR A 112 -11.00 -5.06 -4.60
N PHE A 113 -10.90 -4.43 -5.77
CA PHE A 113 -9.61 -4.26 -6.44
C PHE A 113 -9.50 -2.94 -7.21
N GLN A 114 -8.28 -2.46 -7.42
CA GLN A 114 -8.04 -1.21 -8.15
C GLN A 114 -7.73 -1.43 -9.64
N PHE A 115 -6.79 -2.31 -10.00
CA PHE A 115 -6.36 -2.46 -11.39
C PHE A 115 -6.53 -3.88 -11.93
N TYR A 116 -6.44 -4.05 -13.24
CA TYR A 116 -6.26 -5.37 -13.85
C TYR A 116 -4.78 -5.67 -14.04
N TYR A 117 -4.36 -6.84 -13.56
CA TYR A 117 -3.01 -7.37 -13.79
C TYR A 117 -3.00 -8.23 -15.04
N LYS A 118 -2.11 -7.91 -15.98
CA LYS A 118 -1.90 -8.66 -17.22
C LYS A 118 -0.52 -9.30 -17.19
N SER A 119 -0.49 -10.63 -17.12
CA SER A 119 0.78 -11.37 -17.06
C SER A 119 1.70 -11.11 -18.25
N ALA A 120 1.17 -10.76 -19.43
CA ALA A 120 2.00 -10.42 -20.58
C ALA A 120 2.76 -9.09 -20.44
N GLU A 121 2.27 -8.19 -19.58
CA GLU A 121 2.81 -6.82 -19.46
C GLU A 121 3.79 -6.67 -18.28
N HIS A 122 3.98 -7.67 -17.43
CA HIS A 122 4.78 -7.53 -16.20
C HIS A 122 6.27 -7.18 -16.41
N LYS A 123 6.79 -7.35 -17.64
CA LYS A 123 8.15 -6.94 -18.05
C LYS A 123 8.17 -5.69 -18.92
N VAL A 124 7.00 -5.15 -19.28
CA VAL A 124 6.88 -3.95 -20.12
C VAL A 124 6.93 -2.74 -19.21
N ASN A 125 8.04 -2.00 -19.28
CA ASN A 125 8.31 -0.87 -18.39
C ASN A 125 7.16 0.15 -18.40
N GLY A 126 6.83 0.69 -17.23
CA GLY A 126 5.78 1.71 -17.05
C GLY A 126 4.34 1.19 -17.05
N THR A 127 4.09 -0.06 -17.46
CA THR A 127 2.74 -0.65 -17.34
C THR A 127 2.37 -0.91 -15.89
N ILE A 128 1.09 -0.86 -15.54
CA ILE A 128 0.62 -1.16 -14.17
C ILE A 128 1.07 -2.56 -13.72
N SER A 129 1.03 -3.55 -14.61
CA SER A 129 1.49 -4.91 -14.30
C SER A 129 2.97 -4.93 -13.91
N ASN A 130 3.82 -4.19 -14.62
CA ASN A 130 5.24 -4.06 -14.29
C ASN A 130 5.47 -3.31 -12.98
N ARG A 131 4.78 -2.18 -12.79
CA ARG A 131 4.86 -1.38 -11.56
C ARG A 131 4.47 -2.19 -10.33
N ILE A 132 3.43 -3.03 -10.40
CA ILE A 132 3.04 -3.93 -9.29
C ILE A 132 4.18 -4.88 -8.93
N ILE A 133 4.84 -5.48 -9.92
CA ILE A 133 5.98 -6.36 -9.66
C ILE A 133 7.12 -5.60 -8.98
N ASN A 134 7.44 -4.41 -9.48
CA ASN A 134 8.48 -3.57 -8.92
C ASN A 134 8.15 -3.14 -7.47
N GLY A 135 7.04 -2.42 -7.28
CA GLY A 135 6.67 -1.82 -6.00
C GLY A 135 6.10 -2.79 -4.96
N LEU A 136 5.39 -3.84 -5.36
CA LEU A 136 4.68 -4.74 -4.42
C LEU A 136 5.27 -6.14 -4.31
N LYS A 137 6.16 -6.56 -5.23
CA LYS A 137 6.85 -7.86 -5.14
C LYS A 137 8.35 -7.74 -4.92
N LYS A 138 9.02 -6.72 -5.47
CA LYS A 138 10.48 -6.61 -5.45
C LYS A 138 11.03 -5.54 -4.54
N TYR A 139 10.31 -4.46 -4.25
CA TYR A 139 10.75 -3.47 -3.27
C TYR A 139 11.11 -4.15 -1.92
N PRO A 140 12.14 -3.72 -1.18
CA PRO A 140 13.07 -2.62 -1.43
C PRO A 140 14.36 -3.04 -2.18
N VAL A 141 14.30 -4.04 -3.05
CA VAL A 141 15.50 -4.50 -3.78
C VAL A 141 15.95 -3.43 -4.78
N ALA A 142 17.18 -2.93 -4.59
CA ALA A 142 17.91 -2.11 -5.54
C ALA A 142 18.42 -2.94 -6.73
N ASP A 143 18.39 -2.36 -7.92
CA ASP A 143 18.95 -2.97 -9.13
C ASP A 143 19.63 -1.92 -10.05
N CYS A 144 20.13 -2.37 -11.21
CA CYS A 144 20.83 -1.48 -12.15
C CYS A 144 19.94 -0.39 -12.76
N TYR A 145 18.62 -0.52 -12.67
CA TYR A 145 17.66 0.49 -13.14
C TYR A 145 17.18 1.40 -12.00
N SER A 146 17.26 0.93 -10.74
CA SER A 146 16.85 1.70 -9.57
C SER A 146 17.77 1.47 -8.38
N GLN A 147 18.74 2.37 -8.20
CA GLN A 147 19.72 2.29 -7.10
C GLN A 147 19.07 2.41 -5.72
N ASP A 148 17.97 3.15 -5.61
CA ASP A 148 17.18 3.30 -4.38
C ASP A 148 16.08 2.21 -4.25
N GLY A 149 16.15 1.16 -5.07
CA GLY A 149 15.09 0.16 -5.21
C GLY A 149 13.85 0.72 -5.88
N TYR A 150 12.78 -0.06 -5.93
CA TYR A 150 11.55 0.31 -6.65
C TYR A 150 10.64 1.30 -5.88
N ILE A 151 11.24 2.32 -5.25
CA ILE A 151 10.57 3.23 -4.30
C ILE A 151 9.43 4.03 -4.93
N GLU A 152 9.58 4.50 -6.18
CA GLU A 152 8.54 5.27 -6.86
C GLU A 152 7.28 4.43 -7.11
N ASP A 153 7.46 3.17 -7.52
CA ASP A 153 6.36 2.23 -7.71
C ASP A 153 5.71 1.86 -6.38
N TYR A 154 6.51 1.62 -5.34
CA TYR A 154 6.03 1.37 -3.99
C TYR A 154 5.18 2.54 -3.46
N ASN A 155 5.71 3.77 -3.50
CA ASN A 155 5.01 4.99 -3.07
C ASN A 155 3.72 5.21 -3.86
N PHE A 156 3.73 4.92 -5.17
CA PHE A 156 2.53 4.97 -5.98
C PHE A 156 1.43 4.04 -5.44
N PHE A 157 1.74 2.78 -5.12
CA PHE A 157 0.74 1.87 -4.55
C PHE A 157 0.35 2.23 -3.12
N ARG A 158 1.30 2.68 -2.28
CA ARG A 158 0.98 3.20 -0.95
C ARG A 158 -0.04 4.32 -1.03
N ASN A 159 0.16 5.29 -1.92
CA ASN A 159 -0.75 6.41 -2.13
C ASN A 159 -2.11 5.96 -2.70
N ILE A 160 -2.14 4.95 -3.57
CA ILE A 160 -3.40 4.34 -4.03
C ILE A 160 -4.17 3.74 -2.86
N PHE A 161 -3.52 2.93 -2.01
CA PHE A 161 -4.21 2.32 -0.87
C PHE A 161 -4.70 3.38 0.11
N PHE A 162 -3.85 4.34 0.45
CA PHE A 162 -4.20 5.39 1.40
C PHE A 162 -5.34 6.29 0.89
N TYR A 163 -5.18 6.93 -0.27
CA TYR A 163 -6.13 7.92 -0.74
C TYR A 163 -7.36 7.32 -1.40
N LYS A 164 -7.20 6.27 -2.22
CA LYS A 164 -8.33 5.71 -2.99
C LYS A 164 -9.08 4.59 -2.28
N PHE A 165 -8.51 4.01 -1.23
CA PHE A 165 -9.18 2.98 -0.45
C PHE A 165 -9.50 3.48 0.95
N LEU A 166 -8.49 3.74 1.79
CA LEU A 166 -8.71 4.12 3.19
C LEU A 166 -9.50 5.42 3.33
N LYS A 167 -9.03 6.52 2.72
CA LYS A 167 -9.71 7.83 2.79
C LYS A 167 -11.03 7.85 2.03
N LYS A 168 -11.08 7.29 0.83
CA LYS A 168 -12.31 7.26 0.00
C LYS A 168 -13.50 6.65 0.74
N TYR A 169 -13.30 5.53 1.45
CA TYR A 169 -14.38 4.79 2.11
C TYR A 169 -14.50 5.09 3.60
N ASN A 170 -13.75 6.07 4.12
CA ASN A 170 -13.76 6.48 5.52
C ASN A 170 -13.70 5.29 6.50
N LEU A 171 -12.69 4.43 6.35
CA LEU A 171 -12.59 3.16 7.08
C LEU A 171 -12.08 3.31 8.52
N VAL A 172 -12.41 4.42 9.19
CA VAL A 172 -11.99 4.74 10.57
C VAL A 172 -12.46 3.72 11.61
N ASP A 173 -13.56 3.03 11.32
CA ASP A 173 -14.10 1.95 12.16
C ASP A 173 -13.34 0.63 12.03
N TYR A 174 -12.55 0.48 10.96
CA TYR A 174 -11.70 -0.68 10.76
C TYR A 174 -10.36 -0.39 11.42
N ASN A 175 -10.03 -1.13 12.47
CA ASN A 175 -8.91 -0.77 13.33
C ASN A 175 -7.66 -1.60 13.09
N ILE A 176 -7.69 -2.65 12.27
CA ILE A 176 -6.51 -3.48 11.97
C ILE A 176 -6.34 -3.58 10.46
N VAL A 177 -5.12 -3.37 9.97
CA VAL A 177 -4.76 -3.68 8.58
C VAL A 177 -3.86 -4.92 8.56
N CYS A 178 -4.30 -5.96 7.86
CA CYS A 178 -3.57 -7.22 7.67
C CYS A 178 -3.22 -7.40 6.19
N CYS A 179 -2.17 -8.15 5.90
CA CYS A 179 -1.87 -8.62 4.55
C CYS A 179 -1.95 -10.15 4.43
N VAL A 180 -2.21 -10.63 3.22
CA VAL A 180 -2.08 -12.04 2.88
C VAL A 180 -0.58 -12.43 2.95
N PRO A 181 -0.20 -13.47 3.69
CA PRO A 181 1.20 -13.87 3.79
C PRO A 181 1.71 -14.50 2.48
N ALA A 182 2.99 -14.24 2.17
CA ALA A 182 3.68 -14.76 1.00
C ALA A 182 3.59 -16.29 0.91
N HIS A 183 3.76 -16.87 -0.30
CA HIS A 183 3.63 -18.32 -0.52
C HIS A 183 4.63 -19.18 0.25
N THR A 184 5.78 -18.62 0.62
CA THR A 184 6.82 -19.28 1.39
C THR A 184 6.46 -19.29 2.87
N ALA A 185 6.75 -20.39 3.56
CA ALA A 185 6.68 -20.38 5.03
C ALA A 185 7.72 -19.39 5.57
N SER A 186 7.31 -18.59 6.56
CA SER A 186 8.17 -17.64 7.24
C SER A 186 7.68 -17.42 8.66
N VAL A 187 8.57 -17.01 9.55
CA VAL A 187 8.20 -16.58 10.90
C VAL A 187 7.54 -15.20 10.88
N LEU A 188 7.88 -14.37 9.89
CA LEU A 188 7.43 -12.98 9.75
C LEU A 188 7.09 -12.65 8.29
N ASN A 189 6.18 -11.72 8.08
CA ASN A 189 5.93 -11.07 6.81
C ASN A 189 6.85 -9.83 6.70
N ASN A 190 7.78 -9.83 5.75
CA ASN A 190 8.74 -8.74 5.54
C ASN A 190 8.71 -8.19 4.11
N GLY A 191 7.71 -8.55 3.32
CA GLY A 191 7.52 -8.04 1.97
C GLY A 191 6.92 -6.63 1.93
N PRO A 192 6.79 -6.03 0.73
CA PRO A 192 6.28 -4.67 0.55
C PRO A 192 4.95 -4.37 1.23
N LEU A 193 4.00 -5.31 1.26
CA LEU A 193 2.72 -5.09 1.92
C LEU A 193 2.86 -4.96 3.44
N ALA A 194 3.77 -5.71 4.06
CA ALA A 194 4.01 -5.58 5.50
C ALA A 194 4.68 -4.24 5.84
N LEU A 195 5.67 -3.83 5.04
CA LEU A 195 6.30 -2.50 5.14
C LEU A 195 5.26 -1.37 4.99
N MET A 196 4.39 -1.48 3.97
CA MET A 196 3.35 -0.49 3.71
C MET A 196 2.35 -0.38 4.86
N ILE A 197 1.96 -1.52 5.44
CA ILE A 197 1.07 -1.52 6.61
C ILE A 197 1.76 -0.83 7.78
N ASN A 198 3.01 -1.16 8.07
CA ASN A 198 3.77 -0.55 9.15
C ASN A 198 3.85 0.98 8.99
N GLU A 199 4.29 1.48 7.82
CA GLU A 199 4.39 2.92 7.54
C GLU A 199 3.06 3.67 7.69
N ILE A 200 1.96 3.06 7.24
CA ILE A 200 0.62 3.67 7.36
C ILE A 200 0.16 3.67 8.82
N CYS A 201 0.40 2.59 9.56
CA CYS A 201 -0.03 2.46 10.95
C CYS A 201 0.77 3.39 11.87
N ASP A 202 2.07 3.58 11.63
CA ASP A 202 2.92 4.48 12.41
C ASP A 202 2.41 5.93 12.43
N ASN A 203 1.67 6.34 11.38
CA ASN A 203 1.12 7.68 11.22
C ASN A 203 -0.40 7.73 11.28
N SER A 204 -1.06 6.72 11.86
CA SER A 204 -2.53 6.68 11.90
C SER A 204 -3.07 5.99 13.14
N THR A 205 -4.40 5.86 13.23
CA THR A 205 -5.09 5.13 14.29
C THR A 205 -5.23 3.63 13.99
N TYR A 206 -4.75 3.16 12.84
CA TYR A 206 -4.78 1.75 12.48
C TYR A 206 -3.74 0.97 13.30
N ILE A 207 -4.09 -0.26 13.66
CA ILE A 207 -3.20 -1.23 14.28
C ILE A 207 -2.51 -2.02 13.15
N ASP A 208 -1.18 -2.10 13.25
CA ASP A 208 -0.37 -2.94 12.38
C ASP A 208 -0.66 -4.42 12.62
N GLY A 209 -1.47 -5.01 11.72
CA GLY A 209 -1.77 -6.42 11.67
C GLY A 209 -0.95 -7.17 10.63
N SER A 210 0.15 -6.61 10.12
CA SER A 210 0.99 -7.22 9.08
C SER A 210 1.52 -8.59 9.49
N GLN A 211 1.68 -8.84 10.80
CA GLN A 211 2.16 -10.12 11.35
C GLN A 211 1.05 -11.02 11.90
N PHE A 212 -0.23 -10.67 11.74
CA PHE A 212 -1.35 -11.41 12.35
C PHE A 212 -1.71 -12.67 11.57
N LEU A 213 -1.32 -12.76 10.30
CA LEU A 213 -1.49 -13.94 9.47
C LEU A 213 -0.10 -14.42 9.03
N ILE A 214 0.34 -15.55 9.58
CA ILE A 214 1.68 -16.10 9.30
C ILE A 214 1.55 -17.44 8.59
N ARG A 215 2.29 -17.62 7.49
CA ARG A 215 2.35 -18.91 6.79
C ARG A 215 3.33 -19.85 7.49
N ASN A 216 2.82 -20.93 8.08
CA ASN A 216 3.62 -21.93 8.80
C ASN A 216 4.03 -23.14 7.94
N LYS A 217 3.41 -23.33 6.76
CA LYS A 217 3.75 -24.40 5.80
C LYS A 217 3.91 -23.80 4.40
N PRO A 218 4.95 -24.15 3.63
CA PRO A 218 5.08 -23.66 2.26
C PRO A 218 3.96 -24.26 1.41
N ILE A 219 3.43 -23.46 0.48
CA ILE A 219 2.53 -23.96 -0.56
C ILE A 219 3.27 -23.93 -1.90
N PRO A 220 3.11 -24.96 -2.77
CA PRO A 220 3.72 -24.96 -4.10
C PRO A 220 3.34 -23.69 -4.87
N ALA A 221 4.26 -23.18 -5.69
CA ALA A 221 3.99 -22.02 -6.54
C ALA A 221 2.76 -22.29 -7.42
N GLN A 222 1.76 -21.41 -7.37
CA GLN A 222 0.42 -21.60 -7.95
C GLN A 222 0.37 -21.87 -9.46
N LYS A 223 1.50 -21.78 -10.18
CA LYS A 223 1.59 -22.07 -11.63
C LYS A 223 1.50 -23.56 -11.97
N THR A 224 1.66 -24.48 -11.01
CA THR A 224 1.65 -25.93 -11.25
C THR A 224 0.38 -26.64 -10.79
N GLN A 225 -0.56 -25.93 -10.15
CA GLN A 225 -1.77 -26.55 -9.60
C GLN A 225 -3.00 -26.18 -10.43
N SER A 226 -3.67 -27.20 -10.98
CA SER A 226 -4.88 -27.06 -11.79
C SER A 226 -6.12 -26.60 -11.00
N LYS A 227 -6.07 -26.59 -9.66
CA LYS A 227 -7.18 -26.15 -8.79
C LYS A 227 -6.67 -25.32 -7.60
N ARG A 228 -7.16 -24.08 -7.50
CA ARG A 228 -6.82 -23.05 -6.49
C ARG A 228 -7.69 -23.21 -5.24
N PHE A 229 -7.42 -24.20 -4.41
CA PHE A 229 -8.28 -24.49 -3.26
C PHE A 229 -7.99 -23.54 -2.08
N GLU A 230 -9.06 -22.90 -1.59
CA GLU A 230 -9.08 -22.11 -0.35
C GLU A 230 -8.54 -22.91 0.85
N GLU A 231 -8.84 -24.21 0.89
CA GLU A 231 -8.43 -25.16 1.92
C GLU A 231 -6.90 -25.28 2.07
N THR A 232 -6.16 -25.31 0.96
CA THR A 232 -4.68 -25.32 0.98
C THR A 232 -4.12 -24.09 1.68
N HIS A 233 -4.78 -22.93 1.52
CA HIS A 233 -4.38 -21.71 2.20
C HIS A 233 -4.78 -21.72 3.68
N MET A 234 -5.96 -22.25 4.01
CA MET A 234 -6.41 -22.43 5.40
C MET A 234 -5.43 -23.28 6.22
N ASP A 235 -4.95 -24.39 5.67
CA ASP A 235 -4.10 -25.36 6.40
C ASP A 235 -2.65 -24.91 6.61
N SER A 236 -2.25 -23.84 5.90
CA SER A 236 -0.88 -23.34 5.87
C SER A 236 -0.71 -21.99 6.55
N ILE A 237 -1.80 -21.33 6.97
CA ILE A 237 -1.76 -20.01 7.59
C ILE A 237 -2.32 -20.11 9.01
N LYS A 238 -1.61 -19.51 9.96
CA LYS A 238 -2.04 -19.39 11.36
C LYS A 238 -2.28 -17.93 11.75
N ILE A 239 -3.21 -17.74 12.69
CA ILE A 239 -3.40 -16.46 13.38
C ILE A 239 -2.24 -16.25 14.37
N ASN A 240 -1.75 -15.02 14.46
CA ASN A 240 -0.67 -14.60 15.36
C ASN A 240 -0.94 -13.18 15.91
N GLY A 241 -2.18 -12.95 16.34
CA GLY A 241 -2.64 -11.69 16.92
C GLY A 241 -4.08 -11.81 17.44
N ASP A 242 -4.51 -10.87 18.28
CA ASP A 242 -5.89 -10.82 18.77
C ASP A 242 -6.77 -10.02 17.80
N VAL A 243 -7.74 -10.72 17.23
CA VAL A 243 -8.71 -10.17 16.28
C VAL A 243 -10.14 -10.16 16.82
N LYS A 244 -10.35 -10.58 18.09
CA LYS A 244 -11.69 -10.79 18.64
C LYS A 244 -12.48 -9.47 18.70
N GLY A 245 -13.64 -9.46 18.03
CA GLY A 245 -14.53 -8.30 17.94
C GLY A 245 -14.00 -7.16 17.07
N LYS A 246 -12.88 -7.35 16.37
CA LYS A 246 -12.23 -6.30 15.57
C LYS A 246 -12.79 -6.25 14.14
N LYS A 247 -12.70 -5.09 13.49
CA LYS A 247 -13.04 -4.90 12.06
C LYS A 247 -11.73 -4.74 11.30
N ILE A 248 -11.50 -5.59 10.29
CA ILE A 248 -10.18 -5.77 9.68
C ILE A 248 -10.20 -5.41 8.20
N ILE A 249 -9.16 -4.72 7.74
CA ILE A 249 -8.85 -4.53 6.33
C ILE A 249 -7.79 -5.56 5.95
N LEU A 250 -8.12 -6.47 5.05
CA LEU A 250 -7.22 -7.50 4.55
C LEU A 250 -6.79 -7.16 3.13
N ILE A 251 -5.48 -6.98 2.92
CA ILE A 251 -4.91 -6.61 1.63
C ILE A 251 -4.09 -7.72 0.98
N ASP A 252 -4.09 -7.75 -0.36
CA ASP A 252 -3.23 -8.59 -1.19
C ASP A 252 -2.69 -7.75 -2.37
N ASP A 253 -1.62 -8.19 -3.02
CA ASP A 253 -1.06 -7.48 -4.17
C ASP A 253 -1.85 -7.80 -5.45
N ILE A 254 -1.94 -9.08 -5.80
CA ILE A 254 -2.58 -9.59 -7.01
C ILE A 254 -3.48 -10.75 -6.64
N THR A 255 -4.78 -10.58 -6.87
CA THR A 255 -5.77 -11.64 -6.73
C THR A 255 -6.17 -12.22 -8.08
N THR A 256 -6.33 -13.53 -8.17
CA THR A 256 -6.87 -14.21 -9.36
C THR A 256 -8.29 -14.72 -9.09
N SER A 257 -8.39 -15.85 -8.40
CA SER A 257 -9.67 -16.43 -7.96
C SER A 257 -10.14 -15.84 -6.63
N GLY A 258 -9.27 -15.21 -5.86
CA GLY A 258 -9.57 -14.73 -4.51
C GLY A 258 -9.34 -15.77 -3.42
N SER A 259 -8.83 -16.96 -3.75
CA SER A 259 -8.68 -18.06 -2.78
C SER A 259 -7.83 -17.67 -1.56
N SER A 260 -6.71 -16.97 -1.75
CA SER A 260 -5.87 -16.50 -0.64
C SER A 260 -6.62 -15.54 0.29
N LEU A 261 -7.30 -14.54 -0.29
CA LEU A 261 -8.09 -13.54 0.44
C LEU A 261 -9.27 -14.19 1.18
N ARG A 262 -10.01 -15.11 0.54
CA ARG A 262 -11.13 -15.82 1.18
C ARG A 262 -10.66 -16.71 2.33
N ALA A 263 -9.56 -17.45 2.15
CA ALA A 263 -8.97 -18.26 3.22
C ALA A 263 -8.54 -17.39 4.41
N CYS A 264 -7.78 -16.33 4.16
CA CYS A 264 -7.33 -15.41 5.21
C CYS A 264 -8.52 -14.75 5.93
N LYS A 265 -9.53 -14.28 5.18
CA LYS A 265 -10.78 -13.77 5.74
C LYS A 265 -11.46 -14.80 6.65
N LYS A 266 -11.56 -16.06 6.22
CA LYS A 266 -12.17 -17.14 7.00
C LYS A 266 -11.37 -17.44 8.27
N ILE A 267 -10.03 -17.44 8.22
CA ILE A 267 -9.17 -17.56 9.42
C ILE A 267 -9.46 -16.43 10.41
N LEU A 268 -9.50 -15.19 9.95
CA LEU A 268 -9.75 -14.01 10.79
C LEU A 268 -11.15 -14.06 11.44
N LEU A 269 -12.18 -14.40 10.66
CA LEU A 269 -13.56 -14.54 11.17
C LEU A 269 -13.68 -15.70 12.16
N ASN A 270 -13.08 -16.85 11.87
CA ASN A 270 -13.07 -18.00 12.80
C ASN A 270 -12.31 -17.70 14.09
N ALA A 271 -11.31 -16.82 14.04
CA ALA A 271 -10.59 -16.32 15.22
C ALA A 271 -11.36 -15.22 15.99
N GLY A 272 -12.56 -14.85 15.54
CA GLY A 272 -13.47 -13.97 16.25
C GLY A 272 -13.53 -12.53 15.72
N ALA A 273 -12.95 -12.22 14.56
CA ALA A 273 -13.15 -10.92 13.92
C ALA A 273 -14.64 -10.66 13.63
N SER A 274 -15.08 -9.42 13.85
CA SER A 274 -16.47 -9.01 13.62
C SER A 274 -16.79 -8.78 12.15
N SER A 275 -15.82 -8.27 11.38
CA SER A 275 -15.94 -8.00 9.95
C SER A 275 -14.56 -7.97 9.31
N VAL A 276 -14.47 -8.37 8.05
CA VAL A 276 -13.25 -8.31 7.25
C VAL A 276 -13.60 -7.81 5.86
N ILE A 277 -13.00 -6.68 5.47
CA ILE A 277 -13.04 -6.15 4.10
C ILE A 277 -11.79 -6.63 3.36
N CYS A 278 -11.96 -7.13 2.14
CA CYS A 278 -10.86 -7.60 1.30
C CYS A 278 -10.55 -6.60 0.19
N PHE A 279 -9.27 -6.24 0.04
CA PHE A 279 -8.77 -5.40 -1.04
C PHE A 279 -7.56 -6.05 -1.72
N ALA A 280 -7.46 -5.92 -3.04
CA ALA A 280 -6.26 -6.23 -3.79
C ALA A 280 -5.85 -5.05 -4.67
N PHE A 281 -4.56 -4.77 -4.78
CA PHE A 281 -4.10 -3.75 -5.73
C PHE A 281 -4.48 -4.11 -7.16
N SER A 282 -4.49 -5.40 -7.49
CA SER A 282 -4.95 -5.87 -8.79
C SER A 282 -5.67 -7.18 -8.79
N LYS A 283 -6.57 -7.32 -9.77
CA LYS A 283 -7.17 -8.60 -10.17
C LYS A 283 -6.53 -9.06 -11.48
N SER A 284 -6.05 -10.29 -11.55
CA SER A 284 -5.64 -10.86 -12.84
C SER A 284 -6.84 -10.88 -13.79
N SER A 285 -6.65 -10.28 -14.96
CA SER A 285 -7.54 -10.49 -16.12
C SER A 285 -7.52 -11.94 -16.56
#